data_AF-A0A7E5VLE8-F1
#
_entry.id   AF-A0A7E5VLE8-F1
#
_cell.length_a   1.000
_cell.length_b   1.000
_cell.length_c   1.000
_cell.angle_alpha   90.00
_cell.angle_beta   90.00
_cell.angle_gamma   90.00
#
_symmetry.space_group_name_H-M   'P 1'
#
loop_
_entity.id
_entity.type
_entity.pdbx_description
1 polymer ?
#
loop_
_entity_poly.entity_id
_entity_poly.type
_entity_poly.pdbx_seq_one_letter_code
_entity_poly.pdbx_strand_id
1 'polypeptide(L)'
;MRWIPVLSKRTLFIFFILLFLLYLFYALNSCLVDEKKFTLKYIFIKQHISKYREASVRFASLLGFNVEDGYKYTRLKQNEVPVKRLPDALVIGVKKCGTRALLEFLRLHPDVRAAGSEVHFFDKFYHKGFEWYRDKMPPTLEGQITMEKTPSYWVTRSAPRRVYAMNPSVKLLAVVRDPVTRAISDYTQSASKRPSLPRFEDLALVNSSAGWGPVPSVVDASWPPVRLGVYARPLRRWLRRFARSKLLLISGERLVVDPAAEMARVQEFLGLKRVITEKHFYFNSTKGFPCLLKSESRSTPHCLGKTKGRSHPHIDPKTIERLRDFYRPFNERFYELAGINFGWP
;
A
#
# COMPACT_ATOMS: atom_id res chain seq x y z
N MET A 1 11.91 58.19 -57.09
CA MET A 1 10.76 57.29 -57.32
C MET A 1 11.13 55.86 -56.94
N ARG A 2 10.58 55.32 -55.85
CA ARG A 2 10.37 53.88 -55.63
C ARG A 2 9.14 53.73 -54.75
N TRP A 3 8.02 53.39 -55.38
CA TRP A 3 6.76 53.07 -54.72
C TRP A 3 6.91 51.69 -54.04
N ILE A 4 6.93 51.64 -52.71
CA ILE A 4 6.85 50.38 -51.97
C ILE A 4 5.36 50.13 -51.72
N PRO A 5 4.75 49.05 -52.26
CA PRO A 5 3.35 48.77 -52.00
C PRO A 5 3.16 48.39 -50.54
N VAL A 6 2.38 49.18 -49.82
CA VAL A 6 1.95 48.87 -48.44
C VAL A 6 1.00 47.68 -48.52
N LEU A 7 1.49 46.47 -48.25
CA LEU A 7 0.64 45.29 -48.13
C LEU A 7 -0.35 45.50 -46.98
N SER A 8 -1.64 45.34 -47.27
CA SER A 8 -2.68 45.48 -46.25
C SER A 8 -2.49 44.42 -45.15
N LYS A 9 -2.85 44.77 -43.90
CA LYS A 9 -2.81 43.84 -42.76
C LYS A 9 -3.57 42.53 -43.03
N ARG A 10 -4.62 42.57 -43.87
CA ARG A 10 -5.38 41.38 -44.28
C ARG A 10 -4.56 40.46 -45.19
N THR A 11 -3.78 41.03 -46.10
CA THR A 11 -2.90 40.27 -47.00
C THR A 11 -1.77 39.60 -46.21
N LEU A 12 -1.20 40.30 -45.22
CA LEU A 12 -0.19 39.72 -44.33
C LEU A 12 -0.76 38.56 -43.50
N PHE A 13 -1.98 38.71 -42.96
CA PHE A 13 -2.64 37.69 -42.16
C PHE A 13 -2.95 36.42 -42.97
N ILE A 14 -3.45 36.58 -44.21
CA ILE A 14 -3.68 35.46 -45.12
C ILE A 14 -2.35 34.74 -45.46
N PHE A 15 -1.27 35.50 -45.67
CA PHE A 15 0.05 34.92 -45.92
C PHE A 15 0.57 34.09 -44.73
N PHE A 16 0.37 34.56 -43.49
CA PHE A 16 0.74 33.79 -42.30
C PHE A 16 -0.09 32.51 -42.12
N ILE A 17 -1.39 32.56 -42.41
CA ILE A 17 -2.24 31.35 -42.39
C ILE A 17 -1.76 30.33 -43.43
N LEU A 18 -1.46 30.78 -44.65
CA LEU A 18 -0.97 29.89 -45.71
C LEU A 18 0.38 29.27 -45.35
N LEU A 19 1.31 30.04 -44.77
CA LEU A 19 2.59 29.54 -44.26
C LEU A 19 2.41 28.51 -43.13
N PHE A 20 1.47 28.76 -42.22
CA PHE A 20 1.17 27.83 -41.13
C PHE A 20 0.55 26.52 -41.64
N LEU A 21 -0.36 26.59 -42.61
CA LEU A 21 -0.94 25.41 -43.25
C LEU A 21 0.10 24.63 -44.05
N LEU A 22 1.01 25.30 -44.77
CA LEU A 22 2.14 24.65 -45.45
C LEU A 22 3.09 23.96 -44.46
N TYR A 23 3.35 24.58 -43.31
CA TYR A 23 4.16 24.00 -42.25
C TYR A 23 3.50 22.77 -41.62
N LEU A 24 2.20 22.82 -41.35
CA LEU A 24 1.42 21.68 -40.86
C LEU A 24 1.43 20.53 -41.87
N PHE A 25 1.25 20.82 -43.15
CA PHE A 25 1.35 19.83 -44.21
C PHE A 25 2.75 19.22 -44.30
N TYR A 26 3.81 20.04 -44.21
CA TYR A 26 5.19 19.55 -44.17
C TYR A 26 5.45 18.66 -42.95
N ALA A 27 4.98 19.05 -41.76
CA ALA A 27 5.15 18.29 -40.53
C ALA A 27 4.41 16.94 -40.57
N LEU A 28 3.18 16.93 -41.09
CA LEU A 28 2.39 15.71 -41.24
C LEU A 28 2.99 14.76 -42.29
N ASN A 29 3.48 15.27 -43.43
CA ASN A 29 4.15 14.44 -44.43
C ASN A 29 5.55 13.97 -43.99
N SER A 30 6.24 14.74 -43.15
CA SER A 30 7.52 14.33 -42.55
C SER A 30 7.38 13.22 -41.50
N CYS A 31 6.15 12.88 -41.09
CA CYS A 31 5.85 11.76 -40.18
C CYS A 31 5.76 10.40 -40.89
N LEU A 32 5.87 10.34 -42.23
CA LEU A 32 5.76 9.11 -43.03
C LEU A 32 7.10 8.61 -43.63
N VAL A 33 8.24 8.92 -43.02
CA VAL A 33 9.55 8.42 -43.50
C VAL A 33 10.39 7.81 -42.36
N ASP A 34 10.45 6.48 -42.40
CA ASP A 34 11.51 5.52 -41.99
C ASP A 34 12.27 5.73 -40.64
N GLU A 35 12.11 4.77 -39.73
CA GLU A 35 12.52 4.78 -38.31
C GLU A 35 14.03 4.93 -38.04
N LYS A 36 14.91 4.71 -39.03
CA LYS A 36 16.36 4.64 -38.77
C LYS A 36 17.12 5.98 -38.81
N LYS A 37 16.52 7.09 -39.26
CA LYS A 37 17.16 8.43 -39.26
C LYS A 37 16.85 9.29 -38.02
N PHE A 38 16.01 8.80 -37.10
CA PHE A 38 15.47 9.61 -35.99
C PHE A 38 16.51 9.93 -34.89
N THR A 39 17.52 9.07 -34.70
CA THR A 39 18.42 9.14 -33.54
C THR A 39 19.42 10.30 -33.60
N LEU A 40 19.93 10.66 -34.79
CA LEU A 40 20.92 11.73 -34.95
C LEU A 40 20.31 13.14 -34.94
N LYS A 41 19.11 13.32 -35.52
CA LYS A 41 18.39 14.60 -35.46
C LYS A 41 17.96 14.94 -34.03
N TYR A 42 17.62 13.95 -33.21
CA TYR A 42 17.19 14.17 -31.82
C TYR A 42 18.31 14.72 -30.92
N ILE A 43 19.58 14.32 -31.16
CA ILE A 43 20.74 14.85 -30.40
C ILE A 43 20.99 16.31 -30.78
N PHE A 44 20.93 16.65 -32.06
CA PHE A 44 21.12 18.01 -32.55
C PHE A 44 19.99 18.95 -32.08
N ILE A 45 18.74 18.48 -32.11
CA ILE A 45 17.58 19.21 -31.58
C ILE A 45 17.69 19.40 -30.06
N LYS A 46 18.16 18.41 -29.29
CA LYS A 46 18.40 18.56 -27.84
C LYS A 46 19.43 19.65 -27.53
N GLN A 47 20.53 19.71 -28.28
CA GLN A 47 21.55 20.75 -28.12
C GLN A 47 21.04 22.13 -28.56
N HIS A 48 20.22 22.20 -29.60
CA HIS A 48 19.62 23.47 -30.04
C HIS A 48 18.54 23.98 -29.08
N ILE A 49 17.64 23.11 -28.59
CA ILE A 49 16.59 23.46 -27.60
C ILE A 49 17.22 23.90 -26.27
N SER A 50 18.34 23.28 -25.86
CA SER A 50 19.10 23.73 -24.69
C SER A 50 19.49 25.21 -24.78
N LYS A 51 19.76 25.72 -25.98
CA LYS A 51 20.20 27.10 -26.21
C LYS A 51 19.06 28.12 -26.12
N TYR A 52 17.80 27.70 -26.37
CA TYR A 52 16.61 28.54 -26.28
C TYR A 52 15.80 28.34 -24.99
N ARG A 53 16.32 27.55 -24.04
CA ARG A 53 15.66 27.18 -22.79
C ARG A 53 15.44 28.38 -21.85
N GLU A 54 16.35 29.35 -21.84
CA GLU A 54 16.18 30.59 -21.07
C GLU A 54 15.18 31.55 -21.71
N ALA A 55 15.18 31.64 -23.05
CA ALA A 55 14.25 32.48 -23.80
C ALA A 55 12.80 31.99 -23.68
N SER A 56 12.58 30.67 -23.68
CA SER A 56 11.26 30.05 -23.53
C SER A 56 10.69 30.18 -22.11
N VAL A 57 11.53 30.15 -21.07
CA VAL A 57 11.11 30.45 -19.68
C VAL A 57 10.69 31.92 -19.53
N ARG A 58 11.44 32.86 -20.12
CA ARG A 58 11.08 34.28 -20.12
C ARG A 58 9.79 34.56 -20.90
N PHE A 59 9.58 33.90 -22.04
CA PHE A 59 8.36 34.06 -22.85
C PHE A 59 7.11 33.49 -22.15
N ALA A 60 7.24 32.35 -21.47
CA ALA A 60 6.14 31.78 -20.67
C ALA A 60 5.76 32.66 -19.46
N SER A 61 6.74 33.30 -18.82
CA SER A 61 6.51 34.30 -17.77
C SER A 61 5.80 35.55 -18.31
N LEU A 62 6.17 36.01 -19.51
CA LEU A 62 5.55 37.17 -20.16
C LEU A 62 4.08 36.93 -20.55
N LEU A 63 3.73 35.67 -20.80
CA LEU A 63 2.38 35.21 -21.14
C LEU A 63 1.54 34.80 -19.92
N GLY A 64 2.03 35.02 -18.69
CA GLY A 64 1.28 34.73 -17.47
C GLY A 64 1.15 33.23 -17.12
N PHE A 65 1.92 32.36 -17.78
CA PHE A 65 1.97 30.93 -17.43
C PHE A 65 2.99 30.72 -16.31
N ASN A 66 2.50 30.34 -15.11
CA ASN A 66 3.36 29.91 -14.01
C ASN A 66 3.96 28.52 -14.32
N VAL A 67 5.16 28.50 -14.90
CA VAL A 67 5.94 27.26 -15.14
C VAL A 67 6.65 26.78 -13.86
N GLU A 68 6.07 27.03 -12.68
CA GLU A 68 6.61 26.59 -11.39
C GLU A 68 6.04 25.25 -10.89
N ASP A 69 4.92 24.77 -11.45
CA ASP A 69 4.22 23.59 -10.90
C ASP A 69 4.70 22.23 -11.47
N GLY A 70 5.60 22.23 -12.45
CA GLY A 70 6.12 21.02 -13.09
C GLY A 70 7.50 20.53 -12.62
N TYR A 71 8.25 21.36 -11.87
CA TYR A 71 9.64 21.08 -11.46
C TYR A 71 9.86 21.15 -9.94
N LYS A 72 8.79 21.12 -9.13
CA LYS A 72 8.86 21.16 -7.65
C LYS A 72 9.31 19.86 -6.97
N TYR A 73 9.58 18.80 -7.72
CA TYR A 73 10.28 17.62 -7.19
C TYR A 73 11.73 17.65 -7.66
N THR A 74 12.65 17.81 -6.72
CA THR A 74 14.13 17.79 -6.86
C THR A 74 14.84 19.15 -7.01
N ARG A 75 14.51 20.10 -6.12
CA ARG A 75 15.57 20.83 -5.39
C ARG A 75 15.32 20.59 -3.91
N LEU A 76 15.98 19.55 -3.42
CA LEU A 76 16.07 19.23 -2.01
C LEU A 76 16.40 20.50 -1.24
N LYS A 77 15.64 20.75 -0.17
CA LYS A 77 16.15 21.43 1.00
C LYS A 77 17.43 20.69 1.43
N GLN A 78 18.57 21.09 0.89
CA GLN A 78 19.86 20.41 1.10
C GLN A 78 20.39 20.48 2.54
N ASN A 79 19.62 21.09 3.46
CA ASN A 79 20.01 21.31 4.86
C ASN A 79 19.15 20.56 5.88
N GLU A 80 18.14 19.77 5.49
CA GLU A 80 17.39 18.97 6.46
C GLU A 80 18.12 17.65 6.75
N VAL A 81 18.65 17.51 7.96
CA VAL A 81 19.30 16.29 8.43
C VAL A 81 18.21 15.25 8.78
N PRO A 82 18.20 14.06 8.14
CA PRO A 82 17.26 13.00 8.49
C PRO A 82 17.47 12.55 9.95
N VAL A 83 16.39 12.50 10.74
CA VAL A 83 16.44 12.08 12.15
C VAL A 83 15.47 10.93 12.42
N LYS A 84 15.80 10.07 13.39
CA LYS A 84 14.90 8.99 13.81
C LYS A 84 13.81 9.54 14.72
N ARG A 85 12.56 9.36 14.34
CA ARG A 85 11.37 9.73 15.11
C ARG A 85 10.62 8.48 15.57
N LEU A 86 9.76 8.62 16.57
CA LEU A 86 8.79 7.57 16.90
C LEU A 86 7.75 7.45 15.77
N PRO A 87 7.07 6.29 15.61
CA PRO A 87 6.11 6.12 14.52
C PRO A 87 4.89 7.02 14.64
N ASP A 88 4.53 7.67 13.53
CA ASP A 88 3.29 8.42 13.35
C ASP A 88 2.09 7.50 13.08
N ALA A 89 2.38 6.32 12.51
CA ALA A 89 1.39 5.29 12.22
C ALA A 89 1.92 3.86 12.41
N LEU A 90 1.05 2.96 12.84
CA LEU A 90 1.38 1.57 13.15
C LEU A 90 0.48 0.60 12.39
N VAL A 91 1.08 -0.39 11.72
CA VAL A 91 0.35 -1.57 11.21
C VAL A 91 0.30 -2.62 12.31
N ILE A 92 -0.77 -2.62 13.10
CA ILE A 92 -0.89 -3.38 14.35
C ILE A 92 -1.35 -4.84 14.16
N GLY A 93 -1.83 -5.20 12.97
CA GLY A 93 -2.46 -6.49 12.75
C GLY A 93 -3.06 -6.67 11.37
N VAL A 94 -3.65 -7.81 11.07
CA VAL A 94 -3.65 -9.05 11.88
C VAL A 94 -2.66 -10.05 11.28
N LYS A 95 -2.13 -10.96 12.11
CA LYS A 95 -1.24 -12.04 11.66
C LYS A 95 -1.89 -12.78 10.48
N LYS A 96 -1.14 -12.98 9.39
CA LYS A 96 -1.56 -13.67 8.15
C LYS A 96 -2.53 -12.95 7.22
N CYS A 97 -2.92 -11.71 7.52
CA CYS A 97 -3.90 -10.98 6.71
C CYS A 97 -3.31 -10.11 5.59
N GLY A 98 -2.01 -10.15 5.32
CA GLY A 98 -1.38 -9.34 4.26
C GLY A 98 -0.67 -8.08 4.76
N THR A 99 -0.39 -7.98 6.06
CA THR A 99 0.31 -6.82 6.66
C THR A 99 1.64 -6.50 5.97
N ARG A 100 2.41 -7.52 5.55
CA ARG A 100 3.67 -7.29 4.81
C ARG A 100 3.40 -6.67 3.43
N ALA A 101 2.37 -7.11 2.73
CA ALA A 101 2.00 -6.53 1.43
C ALA A 101 1.68 -5.05 1.61
N LEU A 102 0.81 -4.71 2.55
CA LEU A 102 0.46 -3.32 2.88
C LEU A 102 1.70 -2.45 3.12
N LEU A 103 2.64 -2.91 3.95
CA LEU A 103 3.83 -2.11 4.27
C LEU A 103 4.77 -1.94 3.06
N GLU A 104 4.91 -2.97 2.23
CA GLU A 104 5.71 -2.86 0.99
C GLU A 104 5.03 -1.96 -0.04
N PHE A 105 3.70 -1.94 -0.11
CA PHE A 105 2.96 -1.05 -1.01
C PHE A 105 3.10 0.40 -0.53
N LEU A 106 2.93 0.66 0.77
CA LEU A 106 3.11 1.99 1.36
C LEU A 106 4.52 2.57 1.14
N ARG A 107 5.55 1.72 1.12
CA ARG A 107 6.94 2.14 0.84
C ARG A 107 7.17 2.70 -0.55
N LEU A 108 6.22 2.55 -1.48
CA LEU A 108 6.26 3.22 -2.77
C LEU A 108 6.00 4.72 -2.67
N HIS A 109 5.38 5.18 -1.58
CA HIS A 109 5.13 6.61 -1.39
C HIS A 109 6.41 7.32 -0.94
N PRO A 110 6.83 8.43 -1.58
CA PRO A 110 8.07 9.13 -1.24
C PRO A 110 8.09 9.67 0.20
N ASP A 111 6.91 9.99 0.75
CA ASP A 111 6.76 10.50 2.12
C ASP A 111 6.54 9.40 3.17
N VAL A 112 6.81 8.12 2.86
CA VAL A 112 6.67 7.03 3.83
C VAL A 112 8.02 6.34 4.05
N ARG A 113 8.48 6.32 5.30
CA ARG A 113 9.60 5.49 5.73
C ARG A 113 9.12 4.51 6.80
N ALA A 114 9.50 3.25 6.64
CA ALA A 114 9.08 2.21 7.56
C ALA A 114 10.24 1.33 8.04
N ALA A 115 10.15 0.82 9.26
CA ALA A 115 11.06 -0.20 9.79
C ALA A 115 11.00 -1.50 8.95
N GLY A 116 12.18 -2.07 8.64
CA GLY A 116 12.30 -3.26 7.76
C GLY A 116 11.71 -4.54 8.37
N SER A 117 11.92 -4.70 9.68
CA SER A 117 11.53 -5.85 10.48
C SER A 117 10.32 -5.55 11.37
N GLU A 118 9.71 -6.60 11.93
CA GLU A 118 8.70 -6.47 12.98
C GLU A 118 9.42 -6.16 14.30
N VAL A 119 9.10 -5.01 14.91
CA VAL A 119 9.91 -4.43 15.99
C VAL A 119 9.58 -5.06 17.35
N HIS A 120 8.34 -5.52 17.53
CA HIS A 120 7.90 -6.19 18.76
C HIS A 120 8.10 -5.37 20.04
N PHE A 121 7.96 -4.05 19.94
CA PHE A 121 8.13 -3.16 21.08
C PHE A 121 6.95 -3.27 22.05
N PHE A 122 5.72 -3.09 21.58
CA PHE A 122 4.54 -3.04 22.46
C PHE A 122 4.10 -4.40 23.02
N ASP A 123 4.64 -5.51 22.53
CA ASP A 123 4.38 -6.86 23.03
C ASP A 123 5.56 -7.47 23.80
N LYS A 124 6.79 -7.44 23.27
CA LYS A 124 7.95 -8.14 23.86
C LYS A 124 8.98 -7.20 24.51
N PHE A 125 9.30 -6.09 23.85
CA PHE A 125 10.48 -5.28 24.20
C PHE A 125 10.14 -3.94 24.88
N TYR A 126 8.93 -3.78 25.41
CA TYR A 126 8.47 -2.52 26.01
C TYR A 126 9.36 -2.03 27.16
N HIS A 127 9.96 -2.96 27.92
CA HIS A 127 10.88 -2.66 29.01
C HIS A 127 12.17 -1.95 28.57
N LYS A 128 12.50 -1.95 27.27
CA LYS A 128 13.70 -1.28 26.73
C LYS A 128 13.52 0.23 26.54
N GLY A 129 12.32 0.77 26.78
CA GLY A 129 12.05 2.21 26.69
C GLY A 129 11.90 2.75 25.27
N PHE A 130 11.41 3.98 25.16
CA PHE A 130 11.12 4.62 23.86
C PHE A 130 12.37 5.00 23.07
N GLU A 131 13.51 5.21 23.72
CA GLU A 131 14.77 5.48 23.01
C GLU A 131 15.20 4.28 22.17
N TRP A 132 15.20 3.08 22.78
CA TRP A 132 15.45 1.83 22.07
C TRP A 132 14.47 1.65 20.91
N TYR A 133 13.20 2.02 21.09
CA TYR A 133 12.19 1.91 20.05
C TYR A 133 12.43 2.88 18.88
N ARG A 134 12.72 4.16 19.19
CA ARG A 134 13.12 5.19 18.23
C ARG A 134 14.33 4.75 17.42
N ASP A 135 15.31 4.11 18.04
CA ASP A 135 16.51 3.62 17.35
C ASP A 135 16.25 2.53 16.32
N LYS A 136 15.11 1.83 16.41
CA LYS A 136 14.66 0.85 15.40
C LYS A 136 13.97 1.50 14.20
N MET A 137 13.67 2.80 14.25
CA MET A 137 13.05 3.52 13.15
C MET A 137 14.08 3.96 12.10
N PRO A 138 13.68 4.01 10.82
CA PRO A 138 14.48 4.67 9.81
C PRO A 138 14.52 6.19 10.08
N PRO A 139 15.60 6.88 9.69
CA PRO A 139 15.60 8.33 9.72
C PRO A 139 14.61 8.90 8.68
N THR A 140 13.95 9.98 9.04
CA THR A 140 12.95 10.68 8.21
C THR A 140 13.31 12.15 8.03
N LEU A 141 12.94 12.71 6.89
CA LEU A 141 12.90 14.17 6.68
C LEU A 141 11.60 14.75 7.24
N GLU A 142 11.54 16.08 7.34
CA GLU A 142 10.31 16.75 7.75
C GLU A 142 9.18 16.48 6.73
N GLY A 143 7.96 16.27 7.23
CA GLY A 143 6.80 15.87 6.41
C GLY A 143 6.71 14.39 6.02
N GLN A 144 7.76 13.58 6.24
CA GLN A 144 7.67 12.13 6.02
C GLN A 144 7.05 11.42 7.24
N ILE A 145 6.21 10.42 6.96
CA ILE A 145 5.58 9.56 7.96
C ILE A 145 6.54 8.40 8.31
N THR A 146 6.78 8.23 9.61
CA THR A 146 7.51 7.08 10.16
C THR A 146 6.56 5.96 10.54
N MET A 147 6.81 4.73 10.07
CA MET A 147 5.93 3.59 10.32
C MET A 147 6.67 2.32 10.77
N GLU A 148 5.95 1.43 11.43
CA GLU A 148 6.36 0.03 11.62
C GLU A 148 5.16 -0.91 11.52
N LYS A 149 5.45 -2.20 11.47
CA LYS A 149 4.45 -3.26 11.42
C LYS A 149 4.79 -4.39 12.39
N THR A 150 3.89 -4.67 13.31
CA THR A 150 4.00 -5.81 14.21
C THR A 150 2.62 -6.44 14.41
N PRO A 151 2.28 -7.53 13.69
CA PRO A 151 0.91 -8.05 13.65
C PRO A 151 0.37 -8.62 14.98
N SER A 152 1.26 -8.93 15.93
CA SER A 152 0.88 -9.43 17.26
C SER A 152 0.27 -8.34 18.15
N TYR A 153 0.54 -7.05 17.88
CA TYR A 153 -0.01 -5.96 18.68
C TYR A 153 -1.54 -6.02 18.77
N TRP A 154 -2.21 -6.38 17.67
CA TRP A 154 -3.66 -6.53 17.59
C TRP A 154 -4.23 -7.30 18.78
N VAL A 155 -3.63 -8.44 19.13
CA VAL A 155 -4.14 -9.33 20.17
C VAL A 155 -3.48 -9.12 21.54
N THR A 156 -2.33 -8.46 21.60
CA THR A 156 -1.63 -8.15 22.86
C THR A 156 -2.50 -7.26 23.76
N ARG A 157 -2.81 -7.75 24.96
CA ARG A 157 -3.75 -7.09 25.90
C ARG A 157 -3.27 -5.70 26.34
N SER A 158 -1.97 -5.53 26.54
CA SER A 158 -1.34 -4.29 26.99
C SER A 158 -1.06 -3.29 25.86
N ALA A 159 -1.04 -3.74 24.60
CA ALA A 159 -0.60 -2.91 23.47
C ALA A 159 -1.42 -1.62 23.30
N PRO A 160 -2.77 -1.62 23.33
CA PRO A 160 -3.54 -0.37 23.19
C PRO A 160 -3.17 0.68 24.24
N ARG A 161 -2.97 0.27 25.50
CA ARG A 161 -2.57 1.20 26.58
C ARG A 161 -1.17 1.75 26.35
N ARG A 162 -0.22 0.89 25.97
CA ARG A 162 1.18 1.27 25.75
C ARG A 162 1.34 2.19 24.53
N VAL A 163 0.61 1.91 23.45
CA VAL A 163 0.59 2.76 22.25
C VAL A 163 -0.03 4.12 22.57
N TYR A 164 -1.13 4.14 23.32
CA TYR A 164 -1.77 5.40 23.73
C TYR A 164 -0.85 6.26 24.60
N ALA A 165 -0.09 5.63 25.51
CA ALA A 165 0.89 6.31 26.34
C ALA A 165 2.08 6.90 25.54
N MET A 166 2.39 6.33 24.38
CA MET A 166 3.39 6.90 23.48
C MET A 166 2.85 8.14 22.77
N ASN A 167 1.70 8.02 22.10
CA ASN A 167 1.09 9.10 21.35
C ASN A 167 -0.40 8.80 21.12
N PRO A 168 -1.34 9.52 21.77
CA PRO A 168 -2.78 9.37 21.54
C PRO A 168 -3.23 9.67 20.11
N SER A 169 -2.45 10.47 19.37
CA SER A 169 -2.77 10.89 18.01
C SER A 169 -2.32 9.92 16.92
N VAL A 170 -1.56 8.87 17.27
CA VAL A 170 -1.03 7.86 16.34
C VAL A 170 -2.15 7.24 15.50
N LYS A 171 -1.89 7.02 14.21
CA LYS A 171 -2.82 6.34 13.31
C LYS A 171 -2.57 4.83 13.34
N LEU A 172 -3.64 4.04 13.43
CA LEU A 172 -3.58 2.59 13.54
C LEU A 172 -4.16 1.95 12.28
N LEU A 173 -3.46 0.98 11.71
CA LEU A 173 -3.90 0.23 10.55
C LEU A 173 -3.96 -1.25 10.90
N ALA A 174 -5.08 -1.90 10.59
CA ALA A 174 -5.21 -3.34 10.71
C ALA A 174 -5.77 -3.93 9.41
N VAL A 175 -5.00 -4.84 8.82
CA VAL A 175 -5.46 -5.65 7.69
C VAL A 175 -6.19 -6.87 8.25
N VAL A 176 -7.45 -7.03 7.88
CA VAL A 176 -8.28 -8.17 8.24
C VAL A 176 -8.54 -9.06 7.03
N ARG A 177 -8.94 -10.30 7.28
CA ARG A 177 -9.14 -11.33 6.26
C ARG A 177 -10.22 -12.28 6.78
N ASP A 178 -10.94 -12.98 5.92
CA ASP A 178 -11.81 -14.09 6.29
C ASP A 178 -11.10 -14.95 7.36
N PRO A 179 -11.67 -15.07 8.57
CA PRO A 179 -11.04 -15.72 9.70
C PRO A 179 -10.75 -17.21 9.44
N VAL A 180 -11.53 -17.89 8.59
CA VAL A 180 -11.28 -19.29 8.19
C VAL A 180 -10.02 -19.36 7.34
N THR A 181 -9.95 -18.60 6.26
CA THR A 181 -8.78 -18.63 5.38
C THR A 181 -7.52 -18.07 6.06
N ARG A 182 -7.68 -17.16 7.03
CA ARG A 182 -6.59 -16.71 7.91
C ARG A 182 -6.10 -17.84 8.82
N ALA A 183 -6.99 -18.60 9.44
CA ALA A 183 -6.63 -19.74 10.30
C ALA A 183 -5.83 -20.78 9.52
N ILE A 184 -6.29 -21.16 8.32
CA ILE A 184 -5.61 -22.09 7.41
C ILE A 184 -4.22 -21.53 7.03
N SER A 185 -4.13 -20.23 6.74
CA SER A 185 -2.84 -19.60 6.42
C SER A 185 -1.84 -19.60 7.59
N ASP A 186 -2.34 -19.50 8.83
CA ASP A 186 -1.51 -19.59 10.03
C ASP A 186 -1.01 -21.01 10.27
N TYR A 187 -1.91 -21.99 10.17
CA TYR A 187 -1.56 -23.41 10.18
C TYR A 187 -0.51 -23.74 9.12
N THR A 188 -0.73 -23.33 7.86
CA THR A 188 0.18 -23.58 6.73
C THR A 188 1.59 -23.05 7.00
N GLN A 189 1.71 -21.89 7.66
CA GLN A 189 3.03 -21.38 8.06
C GLN A 189 3.68 -22.19 9.18
N SER A 190 2.89 -22.72 10.10
CA SER A 190 3.38 -23.55 11.19
C SER A 190 3.82 -24.93 10.67
N ALA A 191 2.99 -25.55 9.83
CA ALA A 191 3.29 -26.81 9.15
C ALA A 191 4.56 -26.70 8.27
N SER A 192 4.77 -25.59 7.57
CA SER A 192 6.00 -25.40 6.78
C SER A 192 7.29 -25.31 7.61
N LYS A 193 7.19 -25.20 8.94
CA LYS A 193 8.33 -25.19 9.88
C LYS A 193 8.38 -26.46 10.73
N ARG A 194 7.28 -27.21 10.78
CA ARG A 194 7.09 -28.40 11.62
C ARG A 194 6.37 -29.46 10.77
N PRO A 195 7.10 -30.26 9.99
CA PRO A 195 6.49 -31.25 9.09
C PRO A 195 5.64 -32.31 9.82
N SER A 196 5.95 -32.60 11.09
CA SER A 196 5.21 -33.54 11.95
C SER A 196 3.96 -32.94 12.61
N LEU A 197 3.52 -31.75 12.20
CA LEU A 197 2.32 -31.13 12.77
C LEU A 197 1.08 -31.97 12.37
N PRO A 198 0.17 -32.28 13.31
CA PRO A 198 -1.10 -32.96 12.99
C PRO A 198 -1.91 -32.18 11.95
N ARG A 199 -2.90 -32.83 11.33
CA ARG A 199 -3.71 -32.16 10.30
C ARG A 199 -4.44 -30.96 10.89
N PHE A 200 -4.86 -30.07 10.01
CA PHE A 200 -5.61 -28.89 10.41
C PHE A 200 -6.90 -29.28 11.15
N GLU A 201 -7.62 -30.28 10.63
CA GLU A 201 -8.88 -30.76 11.20
C GLU A 201 -8.69 -31.30 12.62
N ASP A 202 -7.63 -32.08 12.85
CA ASP A 202 -7.29 -32.67 14.16
C ASP A 202 -6.97 -31.61 15.22
N LEU A 203 -6.53 -30.42 14.80
CA LEU A 203 -6.22 -29.30 15.70
C LEU A 203 -7.36 -28.29 15.81
N ALA A 204 -8.18 -28.17 14.76
CA ALA A 204 -9.29 -27.23 14.70
C ALA A 204 -10.54 -27.73 15.41
N LEU A 205 -10.70 -29.06 15.51
CA LEU A 205 -11.87 -29.72 16.06
C LEU A 205 -11.47 -30.59 17.25
N VAL A 206 -12.28 -30.55 18.29
CA VAL A 206 -12.15 -31.41 19.48
C VAL A 206 -13.41 -32.24 19.66
N ASN A 207 -13.25 -33.45 20.18
CA ASN A 207 -14.39 -34.30 20.51
C ASN A 207 -15.13 -33.71 21.72
N SER A 208 -16.45 -33.50 21.60
CA SER A 208 -17.27 -33.08 22.73
C SER A 208 -17.45 -34.25 23.71
N SER A 209 -17.02 -34.10 24.95
CA SER A 209 -17.18 -35.15 25.97
C SER A 209 -18.62 -35.28 26.50
N ALA A 210 -19.59 -34.56 25.92
CA ALA A 210 -20.90 -34.30 26.52
C ALA A 210 -22.08 -35.10 25.92
N GLY A 211 -21.88 -36.26 25.30
CA GLY A 211 -23.03 -37.06 24.82
C GLY A 211 -22.73 -38.50 24.41
N TRP A 212 -23.73 -39.37 24.62
CA TRP A 212 -23.80 -40.74 24.10
C TRP A 212 -24.26 -40.71 22.62
N GLY A 213 -23.40 -41.11 21.68
CA GLY A 213 -23.66 -41.14 20.22
C GLY A 213 -22.40 -40.79 19.40
N PRO A 214 -22.40 -40.89 18.06
CA PRO A 214 -21.31 -40.37 17.22
C PRO A 214 -21.24 -38.84 17.42
N VAL A 215 -20.31 -38.41 18.27
CA VAL A 215 -20.21 -37.05 18.78
C VAL A 215 -19.88 -36.06 17.64
N PRO A 216 -20.65 -34.97 17.45
CA PRO A 216 -20.23 -33.89 16.57
C PRO A 216 -18.99 -33.20 17.15
N SER A 217 -17.87 -33.27 16.45
CA SER A 217 -16.65 -32.55 16.84
C SER A 217 -16.86 -31.03 16.77
N VAL A 218 -16.47 -30.33 17.85
CA VAL A 218 -16.71 -28.90 18.08
C VAL A 218 -15.45 -28.11 17.77
N VAL A 219 -15.59 -26.88 17.30
CA VAL A 219 -14.44 -26.00 17.02
C VAL A 219 -13.67 -25.68 18.32
N ASP A 220 -12.36 -25.96 18.32
CA ASP A 220 -11.46 -25.58 19.40
C ASP A 220 -11.13 -24.08 19.36
N ALA A 221 -11.92 -23.29 20.08
CA ALA A 221 -11.70 -21.85 20.24
C ALA A 221 -10.43 -21.49 21.04
N SER A 222 -9.79 -22.47 21.70
CA SER A 222 -8.54 -22.26 22.44
C SER A 222 -7.33 -22.30 21.51
N TRP A 223 -7.41 -23.06 20.40
CA TRP A 223 -6.33 -23.19 19.42
C TRP A 223 -5.97 -21.83 18.82
N PRO A 224 -4.70 -21.37 18.85
CA PRO A 224 -4.35 -20.02 18.45
C PRO A 224 -4.76 -19.64 17.01
N PRO A 225 -4.57 -20.51 15.99
CA PRO A 225 -5.09 -20.26 14.65
C PRO A 225 -6.60 -20.07 14.59
N VAL A 226 -7.41 -20.58 15.51
CA VAL A 226 -8.85 -20.26 15.56
C VAL A 226 -9.10 -18.99 16.38
N ARG A 227 -8.58 -18.95 17.60
CA ARG A 227 -8.76 -17.83 18.55
C ARG A 227 -8.41 -16.46 17.96
N LEU A 228 -7.35 -16.38 17.14
CA LEU A 228 -6.90 -15.14 16.51
C LEU A 228 -7.88 -14.59 15.45
N GLY A 229 -8.82 -15.41 14.96
CA GLY A 229 -9.85 -15.03 13.99
C GLY A 229 -11.04 -14.29 14.61
N VAL A 230 -11.18 -14.32 15.93
CA VAL A 230 -12.27 -13.64 16.66
C VAL A 230 -11.95 -12.15 16.80
N TYR A 231 -12.08 -11.38 15.72
CA TYR A 231 -11.60 -9.99 15.63
C TYR A 231 -12.36 -8.97 16.48
N ALA A 232 -13.66 -9.20 16.75
CA ALA A 232 -14.48 -8.31 17.55
C ALA A 232 -13.88 -8.04 18.95
N ARG A 233 -13.27 -9.05 19.56
CA ARG A 233 -12.67 -8.96 20.91
C ARG A 233 -11.46 -8.01 20.95
N PRO A 234 -10.42 -8.19 20.12
CA PRO A 234 -9.36 -7.20 19.94
C PRO A 234 -9.85 -5.82 19.53
N LEU A 235 -10.74 -5.71 18.53
CA LEU A 235 -11.21 -4.42 18.02
C LEU A 235 -11.84 -3.58 19.14
N ARG A 236 -12.75 -4.17 19.92
CA ARG A 236 -13.34 -3.51 21.10
C ARG A 236 -12.28 -3.01 22.09
N ARG A 237 -11.17 -3.73 22.26
CA ARG A 237 -10.09 -3.32 23.16
C ARG A 237 -9.35 -2.09 22.63
N TRP A 238 -9.10 -2.03 21.32
CA TRP A 238 -8.49 -0.86 20.68
C TRP A 238 -9.44 0.34 20.70
N LEU A 239 -10.72 0.15 20.40
CA LEU A 239 -11.73 1.22 20.40
C LEU A 239 -12.01 1.82 21.79
N ARG A 240 -11.71 1.09 22.88
CA ARG A 240 -11.74 1.66 24.24
C ARG A 240 -10.62 2.67 24.53
N ARG A 241 -9.60 2.74 23.68
CA ARG A 241 -8.45 3.64 23.87
C ARG A 241 -8.30 4.64 22.73
N PHE A 242 -8.71 4.27 21.53
CA PHE A 242 -8.60 5.13 20.35
C PHE A 242 -9.98 5.36 19.74
N ALA A 243 -10.25 6.59 19.33
CA ALA A 243 -11.42 6.90 18.54
C ALA A 243 -11.43 6.07 17.24
N ARG A 244 -12.62 5.73 16.73
CA ARG A 244 -12.79 4.96 15.49
C ARG A 244 -12.08 5.60 14.30
N SER A 245 -11.98 6.94 14.26
CA SER A 245 -11.27 7.72 13.24
C SER A 245 -9.75 7.60 13.28
N LYS A 246 -9.16 7.06 14.35
CA LYS A 246 -7.72 6.77 14.46
C LYS A 246 -7.36 5.35 14.02
N LEU A 247 -8.34 4.53 13.64
CA LEU A 247 -8.13 3.13 13.25
C LEU A 247 -8.73 2.85 11.88
N LEU A 248 -7.89 2.47 10.91
CA LEU A 248 -8.33 2.00 9.60
C LEU A 248 -8.32 0.47 9.54
N LEU A 249 -9.47 -0.10 9.20
CA LEU A 249 -9.60 -1.52 8.86
C LEU A 249 -9.52 -1.68 7.33
N ILE A 250 -8.60 -2.54 6.90
CA ILE A 250 -8.25 -2.76 5.49
C ILE A 250 -8.64 -4.19 5.13
N SER A 251 -9.30 -4.39 4.00
CA SER A 251 -9.67 -5.74 3.55
C SER A 251 -8.47 -6.39 2.89
N GLY A 252 -8.02 -7.52 3.43
CA GLY A 252 -6.95 -8.33 2.86
C GLY A 252 -7.34 -8.94 1.52
N GLU A 253 -8.62 -9.26 1.32
CA GLU A 253 -9.16 -9.72 0.04
C GLU A 253 -9.08 -8.61 -1.02
N ARG A 254 -9.55 -7.40 -0.70
CA ARG A 254 -9.45 -6.26 -1.62
C ARG A 254 -8.00 -5.85 -1.87
N LEU A 255 -7.12 -5.97 -0.88
CA LEU A 255 -5.68 -5.71 -1.05
C LEU A 255 -5.02 -6.67 -2.06
N VAL A 256 -5.63 -7.83 -2.33
CA VAL A 256 -5.20 -8.77 -3.37
C VAL A 256 -5.89 -8.47 -4.71
N VAL A 257 -7.21 -8.28 -4.70
CA VAL A 257 -8.01 -8.09 -5.91
C VAL A 257 -7.79 -6.73 -6.55
N ASP A 258 -7.78 -5.67 -5.75
CA ASP A 258 -7.62 -4.28 -6.17
C ASP A 258 -6.76 -3.50 -5.15
N PRO A 259 -5.42 -3.70 -5.20
CA PRO A 259 -4.50 -3.04 -4.28
C PRO A 259 -4.52 -1.52 -4.44
N ALA A 260 -4.79 -0.98 -5.63
CA ALA A 260 -4.77 0.46 -5.87
C ALA A 260 -5.92 1.17 -5.14
N ALA A 261 -7.14 0.63 -5.20
CA ALA A 261 -8.29 1.21 -4.49
C ALA A 261 -8.10 1.15 -2.96
N GLU A 262 -7.60 0.04 -2.41
CA GLU A 262 -7.31 -0.03 -0.97
C GLU A 262 -6.18 0.95 -0.58
N MET A 263 -5.15 1.10 -1.42
CA MET A 263 -4.07 2.07 -1.20
C MET A 263 -4.54 3.52 -1.29
N ALA A 264 -5.55 3.85 -2.09
CA ALA A 264 -6.17 5.18 -2.09
C ALA A 264 -6.78 5.51 -0.73
N ARG A 265 -7.53 4.57 -0.13
CA ARG A 265 -8.10 4.71 1.22
C ARG A 265 -7.02 4.85 2.29
N VAL A 266 -5.94 4.08 2.17
CA VAL A 266 -4.83 4.13 3.12
C VAL A 266 -4.10 5.47 3.05
N GLN A 267 -3.79 5.98 1.85
CA GLN A 267 -3.12 7.27 1.67
C GLN A 267 -3.97 8.41 2.24
N GLU A 268 -5.27 8.42 1.93
CA GLU A 268 -6.21 9.40 2.48
C GLU A 268 -6.28 9.34 4.01
N PHE A 269 -6.42 8.15 4.58
CA PHE A 269 -6.42 7.98 6.03
C PHE A 269 -5.12 8.48 6.68
N LEU A 270 -3.97 8.26 6.03
CA LEU A 270 -2.67 8.75 6.50
C LEU A 270 -2.49 10.26 6.28
N GLY A 271 -3.31 10.91 5.45
CA GLY A 271 -3.15 12.32 5.07
C GLY A 271 -2.06 12.52 4.01
N LEU A 272 -1.78 11.48 3.24
CA LEU A 272 -0.81 11.49 2.15
C LEU A 272 -1.48 11.85 0.82
N LYS A 273 -0.69 12.44 -0.09
CA LYS A 273 -1.10 12.59 -1.49
C LYS A 273 -1.36 11.21 -2.10
N ARG A 274 -2.31 11.12 -3.02
CA ARG A 274 -2.57 9.88 -3.78
C ARG A 274 -1.52 9.70 -4.87
N VAL A 275 -0.36 9.15 -4.48
CA VAL A 275 0.76 8.85 -5.38
C VAL A 275 0.68 7.40 -5.86
N ILE A 276 0.37 6.47 -4.96
CA ILE A 276 0.26 5.04 -5.27
C ILE A 276 -1.07 4.79 -5.96
N THR A 277 -1.00 4.46 -7.24
CA THR A 277 -2.12 4.11 -8.13
C THR A 277 -1.89 2.77 -8.83
N GLU A 278 -2.80 2.36 -9.70
CA GLU A 278 -2.81 1.11 -10.48
C GLU A 278 -1.50 0.88 -11.23
N LYS A 279 -0.85 1.96 -11.69
CA LYS A 279 0.43 1.91 -12.42
C LYS A 279 1.60 1.32 -11.63
N HIS A 280 1.46 1.13 -10.32
CA HIS A 280 2.49 0.52 -9.48
C HIS A 280 2.29 -0.98 -9.29
N PHE A 281 1.20 -1.54 -9.79
CA PHE A 281 0.84 -2.93 -9.57
C PHE A 281 0.71 -3.68 -10.90
N TYR A 282 1.06 -4.95 -10.86
CA TYR A 282 0.70 -5.91 -11.90
C TYR A 282 0.32 -7.24 -11.24
N PHE A 283 -0.61 -7.99 -11.84
CA PHE A 283 -0.98 -9.30 -11.33
C PHE A 283 -0.04 -10.37 -11.88
N ASN A 284 0.56 -11.18 -10.98
CA ASN A 284 1.36 -12.31 -11.40
C ASN A 284 0.50 -13.59 -11.32
N SER A 285 0.04 -14.09 -12.46
CA SER A 285 -0.83 -15.26 -12.54
C SER A 285 -0.21 -16.54 -11.98
N THR A 286 1.10 -16.74 -12.17
CA THR A 286 1.82 -17.89 -11.59
C THR A 286 1.88 -17.83 -10.07
N LYS A 287 2.01 -16.63 -9.51
CA LYS A 287 2.03 -16.42 -8.06
C LYS A 287 0.60 -16.38 -7.49
N GLY A 288 -0.38 -15.93 -8.25
CA GLY A 288 -1.76 -15.67 -7.81
C GLY A 288 -1.90 -14.43 -6.92
N PHE A 289 -0.96 -13.47 -6.99
CA PHE A 289 -0.97 -12.26 -6.16
C PHE A 289 -0.49 -11.04 -6.93
N PRO A 290 -0.94 -9.82 -6.55
CA PRO A 290 -0.38 -8.59 -7.08
C PRO A 290 1.07 -8.42 -6.65
N CYS A 291 1.87 -7.93 -7.58
CA CYS A 291 3.27 -7.61 -7.42
C CYS A 291 3.51 -6.13 -7.76
N LEU A 292 4.64 -5.60 -7.31
CA LEU A 292 5.01 -4.22 -7.54
C LEU A 292 5.73 -4.08 -8.88
N LEU A 293 5.28 -3.14 -9.70
CA LEU A 293 6.02 -2.68 -10.87
C LEU A 293 7.27 -1.90 -10.43
N LYS A 294 8.10 -1.50 -11.41
CA LYS A 294 9.31 -0.72 -11.17
C LYS A 294 8.99 0.52 -10.31
N SER A 295 9.87 0.83 -9.37
CA SER A 295 9.77 2.01 -8.51
C SER A 295 11.05 2.84 -8.63
N GLU A 296 11.04 4.10 -8.18
CA GLU A 296 12.25 4.93 -8.15
C GLU A 296 13.40 4.28 -7.34
N SER A 297 13.06 3.49 -6.32
CA SER A 297 14.04 2.76 -5.50
C SER A 297 14.50 1.42 -6.10
N ARG A 298 13.77 0.88 -7.08
CA ARG A 298 14.04 -0.44 -7.70
C ARG A 298 13.63 -0.47 -9.16
N SER A 299 14.62 -0.63 -10.03
CA SER A 299 14.47 -0.67 -11.49
C SER A 299 13.82 -1.96 -12.02
N THR A 300 13.57 -2.96 -11.18
CA THR A 300 12.98 -4.25 -11.57
C THR A 300 11.66 -4.52 -10.83
N PRO A 301 10.68 -5.17 -11.49
CA PRO A 301 9.45 -5.60 -10.83
C PRO A 301 9.74 -6.51 -9.63
N HIS A 302 8.97 -6.37 -8.56
CA HIS A 302 9.17 -7.09 -7.32
C HIS A 302 7.88 -7.73 -6.80
N CYS A 303 7.86 -9.06 -6.78
CA CYS A 303 6.86 -9.82 -6.04
C CYS A 303 7.32 -10.07 -4.60
N LEU A 304 6.37 -10.18 -3.68
CA LEU A 304 6.67 -10.66 -2.34
C LEU A 304 7.32 -12.07 -2.38
N GLY A 305 8.29 -12.32 -1.51
CA GLY A 305 9.06 -13.57 -1.51
C GLY A 305 8.24 -14.85 -1.31
N LYS A 306 8.88 -16.01 -1.48
CA LYS A 306 8.25 -17.35 -1.42
C LYS A 306 7.44 -17.63 -0.15
N THR A 307 7.76 -16.95 0.96
CA THR A 307 7.04 -17.08 2.22
C THR A 307 5.69 -16.34 2.27
N LYS A 308 5.29 -15.66 1.19
CA LYS A 308 4.03 -14.92 1.06
C LYS A 308 3.22 -15.50 -0.11
N GLY A 309 1.99 -15.90 0.18
CA GLY A 309 1.13 -16.64 -0.76
C GLY A 309 1.48 -18.12 -0.85
N ARG A 310 1.59 -18.82 0.29
CA ARG A 310 1.81 -20.28 0.27
C ARG A 310 0.53 -20.98 -0.19
N SER A 311 0.67 -22.05 -0.95
CA SER A 311 -0.43 -22.98 -1.22
C SER A 311 -0.97 -23.52 0.10
N HIS A 312 -2.28 -23.45 0.26
CA HIS A 312 -2.95 -23.99 1.44
C HIS A 312 -3.22 -25.50 1.22
N PRO A 313 -3.15 -26.32 2.29
CA PRO A 313 -3.56 -27.71 2.20
C PRO A 313 -5.06 -27.81 1.89
N HIS A 314 -5.48 -28.94 1.32
CA HIS A 314 -6.89 -29.28 1.25
C HIS A 314 -7.43 -29.48 2.67
N ILE A 315 -8.58 -28.88 2.96
CA ILE A 315 -9.30 -28.98 4.23
C ILE A 315 -10.67 -29.56 3.93
N ASP A 316 -11.13 -30.52 4.73
CA ASP A 316 -12.48 -31.09 4.61
C ASP A 316 -13.55 -29.97 4.55
N PRO A 317 -14.38 -29.91 3.50
CA PRO A 317 -15.47 -28.94 3.39
C PRO A 317 -16.38 -28.86 4.62
N LYS A 318 -16.64 -29.99 5.31
CA LYS A 318 -17.43 -30.00 6.56
C LYS A 318 -16.72 -29.25 7.68
N THR A 319 -15.40 -29.34 7.75
CA THR A 319 -14.60 -28.57 8.72
C THR A 319 -14.64 -27.08 8.41
N ILE A 320 -14.58 -26.70 7.11
CA ILE A 320 -14.71 -25.31 6.67
C ILE A 320 -16.07 -24.74 7.07
N GLU A 321 -17.16 -25.47 6.81
CA GLU A 321 -18.52 -25.06 7.15
C GLU A 321 -18.68 -24.84 8.66
N ARG A 322 -18.22 -25.81 9.48
CA ARG A 322 -18.24 -25.66 10.95
C ARG A 322 -17.45 -24.45 11.45
N LEU A 323 -16.30 -24.15 10.83
CA LEU A 323 -15.54 -22.95 11.18
C LEU A 323 -16.27 -21.66 10.77
N ARG A 324 -16.95 -21.65 9.62
CA ARG A 324 -17.78 -20.50 9.20
C ARG A 324 -18.92 -20.28 10.19
N ASP A 325 -19.64 -21.34 10.55
CA ASP A 325 -20.71 -21.29 11.55
C ASP A 325 -20.19 -20.76 12.90
N PHE A 326 -19.02 -21.25 13.33
CA PHE A 326 -18.37 -20.75 14.54
C PHE A 326 -18.04 -19.25 14.45
N TYR A 327 -17.50 -18.77 13.32
CA TYR A 327 -17.10 -17.36 13.19
C TYR A 327 -18.24 -16.40 12.90
N ARG A 328 -19.35 -16.85 12.30
CA ARG A 328 -20.48 -16.00 11.87
C ARG A 328 -20.94 -15.00 12.94
N PRO A 329 -21.31 -15.40 14.18
CA PRO A 329 -21.74 -14.44 15.20
C PRO A 329 -20.62 -13.46 15.62
N PHE A 330 -19.35 -13.88 15.54
CA PHE A 330 -18.21 -12.99 15.82
C PHE A 330 -17.90 -12.03 14.67
N ASN A 331 -18.17 -12.43 13.43
CA ASN A 331 -18.03 -11.62 12.23
C ASN A 331 -19.09 -10.52 12.22
N GLU A 332 -20.35 -10.86 12.46
CA GLU A 332 -21.45 -9.90 12.60
C GLU A 332 -21.10 -8.83 13.65
N ARG A 333 -20.68 -9.27 14.84
CA ARG A 333 -20.26 -8.34 15.90
C ARG A 333 -19.04 -7.51 15.51
N PHE A 334 -18.12 -8.07 14.71
CA PHE A 334 -16.98 -7.31 14.19
C PHE A 334 -17.43 -6.26 13.17
N TYR A 335 -18.39 -6.57 12.29
CA TYR A 335 -18.92 -5.64 11.29
C TYR A 335 -19.65 -4.46 11.92
N GLU A 336 -20.45 -4.71 12.97
CA GLU A 336 -21.08 -3.66 13.77
C GLU A 336 -20.04 -2.70 14.36
N LEU A 337 -19.03 -3.26 15.05
CA LEU A 337 -17.95 -2.45 15.66
C LEU A 337 -17.09 -1.74 14.61
N ALA A 338 -16.91 -2.35 13.45
CA ALA A 338 -16.17 -1.79 12.34
C ALA A 338 -16.96 -0.70 11.61
N GLY A 339 -18.30 -0.73 11.62
CA GLY A 339 -19.14 0.07 10.74
C GLY A 339 -18.97 -0.29 9.26
N ILE A 340 -18.44 -1.48 8.96
CA ILE A 340 -18.18 -1.99 7.60
C ILE A 340 -18.37 -3.50 7.61
N ASN A 341 -19.17 -4.01 6.67
CA ASN A 341 -19.29 -5.45 6.42
C ASN A 341 -18.21 -5.89 5.40
N PHE A 342 -17.42 -6.90 5.76
CA PHE A 342 -16.33 -7.43 4.91
C PHE A 342 -16.76 -8.58 3.99
N GLY A 343 -18.02 -9.03 4.08
CA GLY A 343 -18.59 -10.06 3.22
C GLY A 343 -17.97 -11.44 3.42
N TRP A 344 -17.54 -11.78 4.64
CA TRP A 344 -17.06 -13.13 4.93
C TRP A 344 -18.26 -14.07 5.15
N PRO A 345 -18.18 -15.31 4.65
CA PRO A 345 -19.27 -16.29 4.71
C PRO A 345 -19.53 -16.87 6.11
#